data_AF-A0A6B1FIR6-F1
#
_entry.id   AF-A0A6B1FIR6-F1
#
_cell.length_a   1.000
_cell.length_b   1.000
_cell.length_c   1.000
_cell.angle_alpha   90.00
_cell.angle_beta   90.00
_cell.angle_gamma   90.00
#
_symmetry.space_group_name_H-M   'P 1'
#
loop_
_entity.id
_entity.type
_entity.pdbx_description
1 polymer ?
#
loop_
_entity_poly.entity_id
_entity_poly.type
_entity_poly.pdbx_seq_one_letter_code
_entity_poly.pdbx_strand_id
1 'polypeptide(L)'
;MKSRSLATLLAALAVPALAGPGTAAAQEVGPLTYGVPTPPAVSYVVADTTVMTMEGTPLGDMTMTMIMQMRLDLDFAEDPDGVRVTGVITIEHATMSNDMMGDMSMGDELGEQTIEFVMNERGVIQAVTIPELAGLTGIDLGPSNDLTAGLFPKWPARAIRPGDTWADTLEVTPDMVLDELGASMEGTTVTINSYTLEGDTGGDADEILRIAVEGMTVADIAIDADGEQVTGNLATSVSGFHLWDADRSLVLETMTVTDIDGSTFIPGLGAVAITAVQTHHMRLIN
;
A
#
# COMPACT_ATOMS: atom_id res chain seq x y z
N MET A 1 13.94 14.22 -25.59
CA MET A 1 13.36 12.87 -25.77
C MET A 1 11.87 13.02 -26.05
N LYS A 2 11.32 12.19 -26.94
CA LYS A 2 9.91 12.27 -27.38
C LYS A 2 9.01 11.72 -26.27
N SER A 3 8.07 12.54 -25.80
CA SER A 3 6.96 12.14 -24.93
C SER A 3 6.21 10.97 -25.55
N ARG A 4 6.31 9.78 -24.95
CA ARG A 4 5.46 8.65 -25.31
C ARG A 4 4.18 8.78 -24.50
N SER A 5 3.09 9.07 -25.20
CA SER A 5 1.74 9.10 -24.64
C SER A 5 1.41 7.74 -24.01
N LEU A 6 1.15 7.73 -22.70
CA LEU A 6 0.47 6.66 -22.00
C LEU A 6 -1.00 6.67 -22.46
N ALA A 7 -1.27 5.98 -23.57
CA ALA A 7 -2.61 5.84 -24.10
C ALA A 7 -3.04 4.38 -24.01
N THR A 8 -4.06 4.16 -23.18
CA THR A 8 -5.06 3.11 -23.33
C THR A 8 -4.62 1.69 -22.96
N LEU A 9 -4.83 1.33 -21.69
CA LEU A 9 -5.09 -0.05 -21.31
C LEU A 9 -6.25 -0.11 -20.30
N LEU A 10 -7.47 0.11 -20.78
CA LEU A 10 -8.69 -0.25 -20.06
C LEU A 10 -9.25 -1.52 -20.71
N ALA A 11 -8.72 -2.67 -20.32
CA ALA A 11 -9.29 -3.95 -20.70
C ALA A 11 -10.39 -4.29 -19.68
N ALA A 12 -11.64 -4.05 -20.08
CA ALA A 12 -12.81 -4.43 -19.29
C ALA A 12 -12.88 -5.95 -19.13
N LEU A 13 -12.59 -6.45 -17.93
CA LEU A 13 -12.89 -7.82 -17.50
C LEU A 13 -14.40 -7.93 -17.24
N ALA A 14 -15.17 -8.17 -18.30
CA ALA A 14 -16.59 -8.48 -18.18
C ALA A 14 -16.75 -9.99 -17.90
N VAL A 15 -16.99 -10.34 -16.63
CA VAL A 15 -17.41 -11.70 -16.24
C VAL A 15 -18.91 -11.87 -16.53
N PRO A 16 -19.35 -12.94 -17.23
CA PRO A 16 -20.78 -13.17 -17.46
C PRO A 16 -21.46 -13.68 -16.18
N ALA A 17 -22.43 -12.92 -15.67
CA ALA A 17 -23.28 -13.34 -14.56
C ALA A 17 -24.22 -14.49 -15.00
N LEU A 18 -24.00 -15.68 -14.46
CA LEU A 18 -24.94 -16.80 -14.53
C LEU A 18 -26.11 -16.52 -13.57
N ALA A 19 -27.28 -16.24 -14.14
CA ALA A 19 -28.53 -16.05 -13.39
C ALA A 19 -29.00 -17.37 -12.77
N GLY A 20 -28.65 -17.61 -11.50
CA GLY A 20 -29.21 -18.64 -10.65
C GLY A 20 -30.54 -18.21 -10.00
N PRO A 21 -31.41 -19.16 -9.60
CA PRO A 21 -32.75 -18.86 -9.14
C PRO A 21 -32.77 -18.43 -7.66
N GLY A 22 -33.31 -17.24 -7.39
CA GLY A 22 -33.94 -16.89 -6.11
C GLY A 22 -33.00 -16.59 -4.94
N THR A 23 -32.08 -15.63 -5.08
CA THR A 23 -31.41 -15.03 -3.93
C THR A 23 -32.33 -14.02 -3.26
N ALA A 24 -32.49 -14.13 -1.93
CA ALA A 24 -32.98 -13.04 -1.11
C ALA A 24 -32.23 -11.77 -1.51
N ALA A 25 -32.94 -10.65 -1.72
CA ALA A 25 -32.30 -9.42 -2.14
C ALA A 25 -31.16 -9.10 -1.15
N ALA A 26 -29.93 -9.07 -1.65
CA ALA A 26 -28.78 -8.71 -0.85
C ALA A 26 -29.07 -7.34 -0.22
N GLN A 27 -29.00 -7.29 1.11
CA GLN A 27 -29.31 -6.07 1.85
C GLN A 27 -28.30 -4.98 1.45
N GLU A 28 -28.80 -3.76 1.23
CA GLU A 28 -27.91 -2.61 1.06
C GLU A 28 -27.20 -2.35 2.38
N VAL A 29 -25.87 -2.27 2.29
CA VAL A 29 -25.04 -1.69 3.34
C VAL A 29 -25.06 -0.18 3.10
N GLY A 30 -25.11 0.60 4.18
CA GLY A 30 -24.93 2.05 4.11
C GLY A 30 -23.61 2.45 3.43
N PRO A 31 -23.39 3.75 3.15
CA PRO A 31 -22.09 4.19 2.65
C PRO A 31 -20.99 3.83 3.67
N LEU A 32 -19.87 3.30 3.19
CA LEU A 32 -18.69 3.12 4.02
C LEU A 32 -18.09 4.50 4.29
N THR A 33 -17.99 4.87 5.56
CA THR A 33 -17.47 6.18 5.95
C THR A 33 -16.51 6.06 7.11
N TYR A 34 -15.41 6.81 7.07
CA TYR A 34 -14.55 7.00 8.23
C TYR A 34 -15.16 8.00 9.21
N GLY A 35 -14.98 7.74 10.49
CA GLY A 35 -15.38 8.60 11.59
C GLY A 35 -14.40 8.48 12.75
N VAL A 36 -14.66 9.20 13.85
CA VAL A 36 -13.91 9.03 15.09
C VAL A 36 -14.41 7.73 15.76
N PRO A 37 -13.57 6.70 15.89
CA PRO A 37 -13.96 5.45 16.53
C PRO A 37 -14.22 5.65 18.03
N THR A 38 -14.89 4.68 18.65
CA THR A 38 -15.01 4.58 20.10
C THR A 38 -14.38 3.27 20.57
N PRO A 39 -13.24 3.29 21.29
CA PRO A 39 -12.47 4.47 21.71
C PRO A 39 -11.78 5.20 20.53
N PRO A 40 -11.44 6.50 20.68
CA PRO A 40 -10.80 7.30 19.62
C PRO A 40 -9.33 6.96 19.40
N ALA A 41 -8.73 6.16 20.28
CA ALA A 41 -7.36 5.69 20.16
C ALA A 41 -7.36 4.21 19.78
N VAL A 42 -6.58 3.85 18.78
CA VAL A 42 -6.45 2.48 18.27
C VAL A 42 -5.02 2.17 17.90
N SER A 43 -4.68 0.89 17.90
CA SER A 43 -3.34 0.38 17.63
C SER A 43 -3.41 -0.70 16.56
N TYR A 44 -2.52 -0.63 15.58
CA TYR A 44 -2.34 -1.65 14.56
C TYR A 44 -0.97 -2.30 14.72
N VAL A 45 -0.89 -3.57 14.37
CA VAL A 45 0.38 -4.24 14.06
C VAL A 45 0.41 -4.46 12.56
N VAL A 46 1.53 -4.11 11.94
CA VAL A 46 1.82 -4.37 10.53
C VAL A 46 3.02 -5.31 10.45
N ALA A 47 2.92 -6.31 9.60
CA ALA A 47 3.98 -7.23 9.26
C ALA A 47 4.09 -7.34 7.74
N ASP A 48 5.28 -7.05 7.22
CA ASP A 48 5.61 -7.13 5.81
C ASP A 48 6.74 -8.13 5.59
N THR A 49 6.62 -8.92 4.53
CA THR A 49 7.69 -9.78 4.06
C THR A 49 7.83 -9.63 2.56
N THR A 50 9.01 -9.27 2.10
CA THR A 50 9.34 -9.13 0.68
C THR A 50 10.48 -10.07 0.33
N VAL A 51 10.28 -10.92 -0.66
CA VAL A 51 11.34 -11.73 -1.26
C VAL A 51 11.57 -11.20 -2.66
N MET A 52 12.76 -10.65 -2.91
CA MET A 52 13.17 -10.06 -4.17
C MET A 52 14.29 -10.88 -4.79
N THR A 53 14.19 -11.15 -6.09
CA THR A 53 15.24 -11.76 -6.90
C THR A 53 15.72 -10.77 -7.95
N MET A 54 17.03 -10.59 -8.01
CA MET A 54 17.74 -9.77 -8.99
C MET A 54 18.53 -10.69 -9.92
N GLU A 55 18.20 -10.68 -11.21
CA GLU A 55 18.86 -11.51 -12.22
C GLU A 55 19.76 -10.67 -13.14
N GLY A 56 20.84 -11.28 -13.62
CA GLY A 56 21.75 -10.65 -14.58
C GLY A 56 22.77 -9.70 -13.96
N THR A 57 22.98 -9.77 -12.65
CA THR A 57 24.02 -8.99 -11.97
C THR A 57 25.42 -9.57 -12.28
N PRO A 58 26.49 -8.75 -12.29
CA PRO A 58 27.85 -9.26 -12.50
C PRO A 58 28.34 -10.27 -11.45
N LEU A 59 27.66 -10.34 -10.30
CA LEU A 59 27.97 -11.25 -9.19
C LEU A 59 27.17 -12.55 -9.24
N GLY A 60 26.28 -12.69 -10.23
CA GLY A 60 25.30 -13.77 -10.34
C GLY A 60 23.91 -13.33 -9.88
N ASP A 61 22.95 -14.25 -9.93
CA ASP A 61 21.61 -13.96 -9.45
C ASP A 61 21.63 -13.80 -7.92
N MET A 62 20.94 -12.78 -7.42
CA MET A 62 20.89 -12.46 -6.00
C MET A 62 19.46 -12.56 -5.51
N THR A 63 19.26 -13.14 -4.34
CA THR A 63 17.98 -13.09 -3.62
C THR A 63 18.15 -12.26 -2.37
N MET A 64 17.20 -11.35 -2.15
CA MET A 64 17.12 -10.49 -0.99
C MET A 64 15.78 -10.74 -0.29
N THR A 65 15.81 -10.96 1.02
CA THR A 65 14.60 -11.06 1.84
C THR A 65 14.57 -9.90 2.82
N MET A 66 13.45 -9.18 2.83
CA MET A 66 13.17 -8.10 3.77
C MET A 66 11.98 -8.50 4.64
N ILE A 67 12.12 -8.33 5.94
CA ILE A 67 11.05 -8.57 6.92
C ILE A 67 10.93 -7.33 7.77
N MET A 68 9.72 -6.81 7.89
CA MET A 68 9.41 -5.66 8.74
C MET A 68 8.21 -6.00 9.63
N GLN A 69 8.30 -5.58 10.88
CA GLN A 69 7.19 -5.53 11.82
C GLN A 69 7.18 -4.16 12.47
N MET A 70 6.04 -3.50 12.43
CA MET A 70 5.83 -2.21 13.05
C MET A 70 4.50 -2.16 13.78
N ARG A 71 4.44 -1.25 14.74
CA ARG A 71 3.24 -0.89 15.47
C ARG A 71 2.85 0.54 15.10
N LEU A 72 1.57 0.76 14.84
CA LEU A 72 1.00 2.09 14.69
C LEU A 72 0.05 2.36 15.83
N ASP A 73 0.34 3.37 16.64
CA ASP A 73 -0.58 3.89 17.64
C ASP A 73 -1.21 5.17 17.09
N LEU A 74 -2.53 5.17 16.91
CA LEU A 74 -3.28 6.21 16.22
C LEU A 74 -4.35 6.80 17.15
N ASP A 75 -4.43 8.12 17.17
CA ASP A 75 -5.46 8.92 17.82
C ASP A 75 -6.30 9.65 16.77
N PHE A 76 -7.62 9.53 16.90
CA PHE A 76 -8.59 10.10 15.99
C PHE A 76 -9.35 11.24 16.67
N ALA A 77 -9.52 12.36 15.96
CA ALA A 77 -10.28 13.51 16.43
C ALA A 77 -11.16 14.09 15.33
N GLU A 78 -12.26 14.73 15.72
CA GLU A 78 -13.11 15.46 14.78
C GLU A 78 -12.32 16.62 14.16
N ASP A 79 -12.48 16.82 12.86
CA ASP A 79 -11.91 17.94 12.11
C ASP A 79 -12.99 18.51 11.17
N PRO A 80 -13.06 19.83 10.93
CA PRO A 80 -14.05 20.40 10.01
C PRO A 80 -14.06 19.77 8.60
N ASP A 81 -12.90 19.25 8.15
CA ASP A 81 -12.74 18.62 6.84
C ASP A 81 -12.85 17.08 6.89
N GLY A 82 -13.11 16.50 8.07
CA GLY A 82 -13.33 15.07 8.29
C GLY A 82 -12.83 14.58 9.65
N VAL A 83 -11.80 13.74 9.61
CA VAL A 83 -11.18 13.13 10.80
C VAL A 83 -9.70 13.44 10.77
N ARG A 84 -9.20 14.06 11.84
CA ARG A 84 -7.76 14.22 12.07
C ARG A 84 -7.22 12.94 12.68
N VAL A 85 -6.15 12.42 12.10
CA VAL A 85 -5.42 11.26 12.61
C VAL A 85 -4.01 11.73 12.97
N THR A 86 -3.64 11.51 14.23
CA THR A 86 -2.26 11.67 14.71
C THR A 86 -1.77 10.31 15.17
N GLY A 87 -0.49 10.02 15.00
CA GLY A 87 0.01 8.74 15.47
C GLY A 87 1.51 8.63 15.56
N VAL A 88 1.92 7.53 16.18
CA VAL A 88 3.31 7.12 16.34
C VAL A 88 3.49 5.77 15.64
N ILE A 89 4.50 5.70 14.79
CA ILE A 89 4.98 4.49 14.15
C ILE A 89 6.23 4.05 14.91
N THR A 90 6.19 2.80 15.38
CA THR A 90 7.30 2.16 16.06
C THR A 90 7.71 0.93 15.27
N ILE A 91 8.91 0.93 14.71
CA ILE A 91 9.46 -0.24 14.03
C ILE A 91 10.02 -1.18 15.10
N GLU A 92 9.36 -2.31 15.31
CA GLU A 92 9.73 -3.29 16.33
C GLU A 92 10.82 -4.23 15.82
N HIS A 93 10.78 -4.53 14.53
CA HIS A 93 11.73 -5.40 13.88
C HIS A 93 11.83 -5.05 12.41
N ALA A 94 13.04 -4.85 11.89
CA ALA A 94 13.27 -4.73 10.46
C ALA A 94 14.60 -5.40 10.12
N THR A 95 14.57 -6.33 9.19
CA THR A 95 15.76 -7.05 8.73
C THR A 95 15.79 -7.13 7.23
N MET A 96 17.00 -7.04 6.68
CA MET A 96 17.30 -7.31 5.29
C MET A 96 18.38 -8.38 5.25
N SER A 97 18.19 -9.40 4.42
CA SER A 97 19.14 -10.49 4.26
C SER A 97 19.41 -10.76 2.79
N ASN A 98 20.65 -11.08 2.45
CA ASN A 98 21.00 -11.65 1.16
C ASN A 98 22.22 -12.59 1.31
N ASP A 99 22.43 -13.46 0.32
CA ASP A 99 23.45 -14.50 0.37
C ASP A 99 24.90 -13.97 0.49
N MET A 100 25.14 -12.71 0.13
CA MET A 100 26.48 -12.11 0.12
C MET A 100 26.81 -11.34 1.40
N MET A 101 25.84 -10.63 1.96
CA MET A 101 26.01 -9.75 3.12
C MET A 101 25.54 -10.39 4.43
N GLY A 102 24.77 -11.47 4.37
CA GLY A 102 24.10 -12.04 5.54
C GLY A 102 22.94 -11.15 6.02
N ASP A 103 22.55 -11.32 7.28
CA ASP A 103 21.44 -10.58 7.88
C ASP A 103 21.93 -9.21 8.39
N MET A 104 21.18 -8.17 8.03
CA MET A 104 21.37 -6.79 8.46
C MET A 104 20.12 -6.32 9.22
N SER A 105 20.29 -5.83 10.44
CA SER A 105 19.22 -5.13 11.18
C SER A 105 19.06 -3.73 10.60
N MET A 106 17.83 -3.33 10.30
CA MET A 106 17.48 -1.97 9.86
C MET A 106 16.70 -1.22 10.95
N GLY A 107 16.18 -1.90 11.98
CA GLY A 107 15.22 -1.31 12.93
C GLY A 107 15.84 -0.44 14.03
N ASP A 108 17.09 -0.70 14.43
CA ASP A 108 17.71 -0.07 15.60
C ASP A 108 18.00 1.43 15.43
N GLU A 109 18.00 1.92 14.18
CA GLU A 109 18.36 3.30 13.82
C GLU A 109 17.14 4.20 13.54
N LEU A 110 15.93 3.63 13.44
CA LEU A 110 14.76 4.34 12.88
C LEU A 110 13.93 5.11 13.90
N GLY A 111 14.05 4.82 15.19
CA GLY A 111 13.34 5.53 16.26
C GLY A 111 11.81 5.52 16.12
N GLU A 112 11.14 6.36 16.92
CA GLU A 112 9.70 6.62 16.80
C GLU A 112 9.46 7.70 15.76
N GLN A 113 8.51 7.45 14.85
CA GLN A 113 8.17 8.36 13.76
C GLN A 113 6.72 8.84 13.94
N THR A 114 6.46 10.13 13.74
CA THR A 114 5.12 10.70 13.94
C THR A 114 4.41 10.95 12.63
N ILE A 115 3.15 10.55 12.53
CA ILE A 115 2.26 10.87 11.41
C ILE A 115 1.16 11.83 11.85
N GLU A 116 0.79 12.77 10.98
CA GLU A 116 -0.38 13.62 11.14
C GLU A 116 -1.02 13.90 9.78
N PHE A 117 -2.31 13.64 9.65
CA PHE A 117 -3.07 14.00 8.46
C PHE A 117 -4.54 14.22 8.78
N VAL A 118 -5.25 14.86 7.85
CA VAL A 118 -6.71 14.97 7.88
C VAL A 118 -7.26 14.10 6.76
N MET A 119 -8.31 13.34 7.06
CA MET A 119 -8.94 12.42 6.13
C MET A 119 -10.43 12.70 6.08
N ASN A 120 -11.00 12.84 4.88
CA ASN A 120 -12.45 12.96 4.78
C ASN A 120 -13.16 11.62 5.03
N GLU A 121 -14.48 11.65 5.14
CA GLU A 121 -15.32 10.45 5.36
C GLU A 121 -15.07 9.32 4.35
N ARG A 122 -14.46 9.59 3.19
CA ARG A 122 -14.23 8.60 2.13
C ARG A 122 -12.81 8.06 2.07
N GLY A 123 -11.92 8.45 2.99
CA GLY A 123 -10.52 8.03 2.95
C GLY A 123 -9.62 8.89 2.07
N VAL A 124 -10.08 10.07 1.62
CA VAL A 124 -9.20 11.00 0.90
C VAL A 124 -8.37 11.74 1.93
N ILE A 125 -7.06 11.56 1.86
CA ILE A 125 -6.09 12.12 2.80
C ILE A 125 -5.55 13.44 2.28
N GLN A 126 -5.57 14.44 3.15
CA GLN A 126 -4.80 15.67 3.05
C GLN A 126 -3.69 15.59 4.11
N ALA A 127 -2.50 15.22 3.66
CA ALA A 127 -1.36 15.06 4.55
C ALA A 127 -0.93 16.40 5.17
N VAL A 128 -0.70 16.40 6.48
CA VAL A 128 -0.09 17.53 7.20
C VAL A 128 1.39 17.23 7.44
N THR A 129 1.69 16.01 7.87
CA THR A 129 3.04 15.45 8.08
C THR A 129 3.01 13.94 7.84
N ILE A 130 3.77 13.46 6.86
CA ILE A 130 4.12 12.03 6.74
C ILE A 130 5.64 11.98 6.95
N PRO A 131 6.15 11.22 7.95
CA PRO A 131 7.57 11.16 8.19
C PRO A 131 8.24 10.48 7.01
N GLU A 132 9.36 11.04 6.56
CA GLU A 132 10.32 10.28 5.78
C GLU A 132 10.90 9.23 6.74
N LEU A 133 10.57 7.95 6.55
CA LEU A 133 11.17 6.87 7.32
C LEU A 133 12.66 6.84 6.93
N ALA A 134 13.49 7.49 7.73
CA ALA A 134 14.90 7.73 7.44
C ALA A 134 15.60 6.42 7.04
N GLY A 135 16.05 6.29 5.79
CA GLY A 135 16.74 5.08 5.31
C GLY A 135 15.86 3.94 4.78
N LEU A 136 14.52 4.02 4.90
CA LEU A 136 13.59 3.24 4.08
C LEU A 136 13.10 4.17 2.98
N THR A 137 13.79 4.14 1.84
CA THR A 137 13.34 4.90 0.66
C THR A 137 11.95 4.40 0.25
N GLY A 138 11.16 5.21 -0.45
CA GLY A 138 9.87 4.76 -1.03
C GLY A 138 10.00 3.51 -1.95
N ILE A 139 11.22 3.07 -2.25
CA ILE A 139 11.58 1.84 -2.94
C ILE A 139 11.50 0.62 -2.00
N ASP A 140 11.85 0.77 -0.72
CA ASP A 140 11.84 -0.33 0.28
C ASP A 140 10.43 -0.72 0.71
N LEU A 141 9.51 0.25 0.66
CA LEU A 141 8.07 -0.02 0.81
C LEU A 141 7.47 -0.48 -0.53
N GLY A 142 8.04 -0.06 -1.66
CA GLY A 142 7.55 -0.39 -3.00
C GLY A 142 6.44 0.56 -3.46
N PRO A 143 6.24 0.71 -4.77
CA PRO A 143 5.31 1.70 -5.35
C PRO A 143 3.83 1.44 -5.00
N SER A 144 3.51 0.29 -4.43
CA SER A 144 2.17 -0.10 -3.98
C SER A 144 1.92 0.08 -2.47
N ASN A 145 2.93 0.42 -1.68
CA ASN A 145 2.86 0.37 -0.21
C ASN A 145 2.88 1.77 0.41
N ASP A 146 1.99 2.62 -0.09
CA ASP A 146 1.57 3.80 0.67
C ASP A 146 0.88 3.30 1.93
N LEU A 147 1.58 3.39 3.07
CA LEU A 147 1.08 3.03 4.39
C LEU A 147 -0.33 3.59 4.63
N THR A 148 -0.60 4.78 4.09
CA THR A 148 -1.89 5.44 4.22
C THR A 148 -2.96 4.80 3.34
N ALA A 149 -2.64 4.31 2.14
CA ALA A 149 -3.58 3.59 1.28
C ALA A 149 -3.92 2.19 1.82
N GLY A 150 -2.98 1.54 2.52
CA GLY A 150 -3.22 0.26 3.21
C GLY A 150 -4.12 0.40 4.46
N LEU A 151 -3.95 1.49 5.21
CA LEU A 151 -4.75 1.83 6.38
C LEU A 151 -6.13 2.39 6.02
N PHE A 152 -6.19 3.22 4.97
CA PHE A 152 -7.35 4.04 4.63
C PHE A 152 -7.73 3.92 3.14
N PRO A 153 -8.14 2.73 2.68
CA PRO A 153 -8.69 2.56 1.33
C PRO A 153 -9.86 3.52 1.07
N LYS A 154 -9.94 4.04 -0.16
CA LYS A 154 -11.00 4.99 -0.52
C LYS A 154 -12.34 4.31 -0.72
N TRP A 155 -13.36 4.88 -0.09
CA TRP A 155 -14.72 4.38 -0.13
C TRP A 155 -15.61 5.08 -1.16
N PRO A 156 -16.58 4.35 -1.75
CA PRO A 156 -17.52 4.93 -2.69
C PRO A 156 -18.50 5.86 -1.96
N ALA A 157 -18.84 6.99 -2.57
CA ALA A 157 -19.77 7.99 -2.00
C ALA A 157 -21.26 7.55 -2.07
N ARG A 158 -21.53 6.25 -2.09
CA ARG A 158 -22.86 5.66 -2.27
C ARG A 158 -23.01 4.42 -1.39
N ALA A 159 -24.25 4.07 -1.09
CA ALA A 159 -24.57 2.75 -0.55
C ALA A 159 -24.07 1.65 -1.49
N ILE A 160 -23.65 0.54 -0.91
CA ILE A 160 -23.09 -0.60 -1.62
C ILE A 160 -23.83 -1.88 -1.27
N ARG A 161 -23.81 -2.82 -2.22
CA ARG A 161 -24.34 -4.18 -2.05
C ARG A 161 -23.23 -5.20 -2.28
N PRO A 162 -23.33 -6.40 -1.69
CA PRO A 162 -22.49 -7.52 -2.08
C PRO A 162 -22.46 -7.71 -3.60
N GLY A 163 -21.25 -7.78 -4.17
CA GLY A 163 -20.98 -7.81 -5.60
C GLY A 163 -20.74 -6.43 -6.25
N ASP A 164 -21.00 -5.33 -5.55
CA ASP A 164 -20.66 -4.01 -6.05
C ASP A 164 -19.14 -3.81 -6.09
N THR A 165 -18.68 -3.22 -7.20
CA THR A 165 -17.28 -2.89 -7.43
C THR A 165 -17.07 -1.38 -7.52
N TRP A 166 -15.92 -0.90 -7.05
CA TRP A 166 -15.46 0.46 -7.28
C TRP A 166 -13.93 0.48 -7.42
N ALA A 167 -13.40 1.55 -7.99
CA ALA A 167 -11.97 1.71 -8.18
C ALA A 167 -11.45 2.95 -7.46
N ASP A 168 -10.23 2.85 -6.97
CA ASP A 168 -9.40 3.97 -6.56
C ASP A 168 -8.20 4.07 -7.50
N THR A 169 -7.82 5.29 -7.85
CA THR A 169 -6.64 5.57 -8.64
C THR A 169 -5.80 6.59 -7.88
N LEU A 170 -4.56 6.20 -7.63
CA LEU A 170 -3.53 7.03 -6.99
C LEU A 170 -2.44 7.30 -8.03
N GLU A 171 -2.16 8.57 -8.25
CA GLU A 171 -1.01 9.00 -9.04
C GLU A 171 -0.07 9.76 -8.12
N VAL A 172 1.14 9.23 -7.96
CA VAL A 172 2.20 9.85 -7.16
C VAL A 172 3.32 10.23 -8.11
N THR A 173 3.66 11.51 -8.13
CA THR A 173 4.86 12.00 -8.80
C THR A 173 5.84 12.39 -7.71
N PRO A 174 6.71 11.46 -7.26
CA PRO A 174 7.74 11.81 -6.29
C PRO A 174 8.70 12.82 -6.92
N ASP A 175 8.91 13.92 -6.20
CA ASP A 175 10.01 14.86 -6.38
C ASP A 175 10.68 14.97 -5.01
N MET A 176 11.64 14.07 -4.76
CA MET A 176 12.25 13.91 -3.44
C MET A 176 13.76 14.02 -3.54
N VAL A 177 14.36 14.74 -2.60
CA VAL A 177 15.81 14.80 -2.40
C VAL A 177 16.16 13.87 -1.24
N LEU A 178 16.95 12.84 -1.52
CA LEU A 178 17.50 11.91 -0.55
C LEU A 178 18.81 12.50 -0.01
N ASP A 179 18.70 13.51 0.86
CA ASP A 179 19.82 14.31 1.36
C ASP A 179 20.96 13.46 1.97
N GLU A 180 20.62 12.39 2.68
CA GLU A 180 21.60 11.49 3.31
C GLU A 180 22.39 10.66 2.28
N LEU A 181 21.80 10.42 1.10
CA LEU A 181 22.42 9.68 0.00
C LEU A 181 22.99 10.61 -1.09
N GLY A 182 22.85 11.93 -0.94
CA GLY A 182 23.22 12.89 -1.98
C GLY A 182 22.51 12.64 -3.30
N ALA A 183 21.29 12.10 -3.25
CA ALA A 183 20.57 11.62 -4.42
C ALA A 183 19.23 12.37 -4.60
N SER A 184 18.71 12.42 -5.82
CA SER A 184 17.35 12.90 -6.12
C SER A 184 16.57 11.83 -6.86
N MET A 185 15.30 11.68 -6.51
CA MET A 185 14.40 10.75 -7.15
C MET A 185 13.29 11.51 -7.88
N GLU A 186 13.14 11.19 -9.15
CA GLU A 186 12.02 11.63 -9.99
C GLU A 186 11.29 10.40 -10.52
N GLY A 187 9.97 10.47 -10.64
CA GLY A 187 9.21 9.40 -11.25
C GLY A 187 7.73 9.67 -11.33
N THR A 188 7.01 8.75 -11.94
CA THR A 188 5.55 8.71 -11.87
C THR A 188 5.11 7.30 -11.57
N THR A 189 4.35 7.17 -10.51
CA THR A 189 3.71 5.93 -10.08
C THR A 189 2.21 6.10 -10.25
N VAL A 190 1.58 5.18 -10.98
CA VAL A 190 0.12 5.10 -11.12
C VAL A 190 -0.34 3.77 -10.56
N THR A 191 -1.10 3.82 -9.47
CA THR A 191 -1.74 2.67 -8.85
C THR A 191 -3.23 2.71 -9.11
N ILE A 192 -3.80 1.60 -9.56
CA ILE A 192 -5.24 1.41 -9.73
C ILE A 192 -5.65 0.21 -8.89
N ASN A 193 -6.43 0.45 -7.86
CA ASN A 193 -7.04 -0.59 -7.03
C ASN A 193 -8.53 -0.71 -7.38
N SER A 194 -9.00 -1.93 -7.50
CA SER A 194 -10.41 -2.31 -7.64
C SER A 194 -10.83 -3.04 -6.38
N TYR A 195 -11.92 -2.59 -5.79
CA TYR A 195 -12.50 -3.15 -4.59
C TYR A 195 -13.84 -3.78 -4.92
N THR A 196 -14.13 -4.93 -4.30
CA THR A 196 -15.42 -5.62 -4.41
C THR A 196 -15.94 -5.93 -3.02
N LEU A 197 -17.16 -5.47 -2.69
CA LEU A 197 -17.82 -5.93 -1.47
C LEU A 197 -18.23 -7.39 -1.64
N GLU A 198 -17.59 -8.32 -0.93
CA GLU A 198 -17.94 -9.74 -1.01
C GLU A 198 -19.18 -10.06 -0.14
N GLY A 199 -19.34 -9.29 0.95
CA GLY A 199 -20.46 -9.38 1.87
C GLY A 199 -20.01 -9.38 3.33
N ASP A 200 -20.95 -9.66 4.23
CA ASP A 200 -20.69 -9.82 5.64
C ASP A 200 -19.99 -11.17 5.91
N THR A 201 -18.98 -11.15 6.76
CA THR A 201 -18.24 -12.33 7.24
C THR A 201 -18.74 -12.84 8.58
N GLY A 202 -19.57 -12.08 9.28
CA GLY A 202 -20.20 -12.41 10.55
C GLY A 202 -21.47 -13.24 10.39
N GLY A 203 -21.60 -14.29 11.20
CA GLY A 203 -22.88 -14.98 11.43
C GLY A 203 -23.65 -14.45 12.64
N ASP A 204 -23.08 -13.51 13.40
CA ASP A 204 -23.60 -12.95 14.64
C ASP A 204 -23.26 -11.44 14.75
N ALA A 205 -24.20 -10.67 15.32
CA ALA A 205 -24.24 -9.29 15.84
C ALA A 205 -23.35 -8.16 15.29
N ASP A 206 -22.10 -8.40 14.91
CA ASP A 206 -21.16 -7.38 14.45
C ASP A 206 -21.05 -7.47 12.92
N GLU A 207 -21.48 -6.43 12.21
CA GLU A 207 -21.45 -6.36 10.74
C GLU A 207 -20.01 -6.13 10.25
N ILE A 208 -19.26 -7.22 10.05
CA ILE A 208 -17.88 -7.20 9.55
C ILE A 208 -17.90 -7.50 8.06
N LEU A 209 -17.68 -6.47 7.26
CA LEU A 209 -17.70 -6.56 5.82
C LEU A 209 -16.34 -6.98 5.27
N ARG A 210 -16.34 -7.95 4.37
CA ARG A 210 -15.13 -8.30 3.60
C ARG A 210 -15.15 -7.64 2.24
N ILE A 211 -14.07 -6.94 1.95
CA ILE A 211 -13.87 -6.20 0.71
C ILE A 211 -12.64 -6.78 0.05
N ALA A 212 -12.82 -7.51 -1.06
CA ALA A 212 -11.70 -7.97 -1.86
C ALA A 212 -11.01 -6.78 -2.53
N VAL A 213 -9.69 -6.84 -2.62
CA VAL A 213 -8.89 -5.86 -3.36
C VAL A 213 -8.08 -6.59 -4.44
N GLU A 214 -8.11 -6.03 -5.64
CA GLU A 214 -7.21 -6.38 -6.74
C GLU A 214 -6.66 -5.08 -7.29
N GLY A 215 -5.40 -5.02 -7.68
CA GLY A 215 -4.86 -3.79 -8.22
C GLY A 215 -3.62 -3.98 -9.04
N MET A 216 -3.20 -2.90 -9.67
CA MET A 216 -1.97 -2.85 -10.44
C MET A 216 -1.28 -1.52 -10.18
N THR A 217 0.05 -1.54 -10.16
CA THR A 217 0.85 -0.33 -10.17
C THR A 217 1.82 -0.36 -11.33
N VAL A 218 2.02 0.77 -11.99
CA VAL A 218 3.14 0.97 -12.91
C VAL A 218 3.92 2.16 -12.42
N ALA A 219 5.23 1.99 -12.29
CA ALA A 219 6.14 3.03 -11.87
C ALA A 219 7.32 3.12 -12.85
N ASP A 220 7.60 4.33 -13.32
CA ASP A 220 8.86 4.68 -13.96
C ASP A 220 9.62 5.56 -12.97
N ILE A 221 10.80 5.11 -12.54
CA ILE A 221 11.58 5.76 -11.48
C ILE A 221 12.97 6.05 -12.02
N ALA A 222 13.48 7.25 -11.74
CA ALA A 222 14.86 7.64 -11.95
C ALA A 222 15.45 8.17 -10.65
N ILE A 223 16.60 7.64 -10.26
CA ILE A 223 17.36 8.07 -9.09
C ILE A 223 18.69 8.59 -9.62
N ASP A 224 18.98 9.86 -9.39
CA ASP A 224 20.30 10.44 -9.64
C ASP A 224 21.06 10.43 -8.32
N ALA A 225 22.17 9.69 -8.25
CA ALA A 225 23.05 9.65 -7.09
C ALA A 225 24.49 9.92 -7.55
N ASP A 226 25.15 10.93 -6.98
CA ASP A 226 26.52 11.33 -7.34
C ASP A 226 26.75 11.58 -8.85
N GLY A 227 25.71 11.99 -9.60
CA GLY A 227 25.76 12.22 -11.05
C GLY A 227 25.65 10.95 -11.89
N GLU A 228 25.35 9.82 -11.27
CA GLU A 228 24.99 8.56 -11.90
C GLU A 228 23.47 8.36 -11.82
N GLN A 229 22.84 8.17 -12.98
CA GLN A 229 21.40 7.94 -13.04
C GLN A 229 21.09 6.44 -13.07
N VAL A 230 20.41 5.96 -12.04
CA VAL A 230 19.74 4.66 -12.00
C VAL A 230 18.32 4.86 -12.51
N THR A 231 17.89 4.06 -13.47
CA THR A 231 16.51 4.11 -13.98
C THR A 231 15.86 2.75 -13.87
N GLY A 232 14.62 2.70 -13.40
CA GLY A 232 13.86 1.46 -13.33
C GLY A 232 12.44 1.62 -13.83
N ASN A 233 11.90 0.51 -14.30
CA ASN A 233 10.49 0.35 -14.55
C ASN A 233 9.99 -0.80 -13.67
N LEU A 234 8.90 -0.59 -12.96
CA LEU A 234 8.26 -1.58 -12.12
C LEU A 234 6.80 -1.70 -12.52
N ALA A 235 6.32 -2.93 -12.62
CA ALA A 235 4.92 -3.27 -12.69
C ALA A 235 4.59 -4.14 -11.48
N THR A 236 3.47 -3.87 -10.84
CA THR A 236 2.98 -4.68 -9.74
C THR A 236 1.56 -5.14 -9.99
N SER A 237 1.21 -6.30 -9.45
CA SER A 237 -0.16 -6.74 -9.27
C SER A 237 -0.40 -7.05 -7.80
N VAL A 238 -1.46 -6.49 -7.22
CA VAL A 238 -1.85 -6.75 -5.84
C VAL A 238 -3.15 -7.53 -5.81
N SER A 239 -3.27 -8.43 -4.85
CA SER A 239 -4.52 -9.13 -4.52
C SER A 239 -4.65 -9.31 -3.02
N GLY A 240 -5.86 -9.29 -2.48
CA GLY A 240 -6.06 -9.40 -1.05
C GLY A 240 -7.45 -9.05 -0.58
N PHE A 241 -7.54 -8.59 0.67
CA PHE A 241 -8.79 -8.10 1.23
C PHE A 241 -8.57 -7.08 2.36
N HIS A 242 -9.65 -6.34 2.64
CA HIS A 242 -9.86 -5.60 3.86
C HIS A 242 -11.07 -6.19 4.62
N LEU A 243 -10.97 -6.26 5.94
CA LEU A 243 -12.12 -6.46 6.83
C LEU A 243 -12.50 -5.11 7.42
N TRP A 244 -13.74 -4.69 7.21
CA TRP A 244 -14.27 -3.42 7.65
C TRP A 244 -15.29 -3.63 8.76
N ASP A 245 -15.11 -2.92 9.87
CA ASP A 245 -16.06 -2.84 10.97
C ASP A 245 -16.95 -1.60 10.77
N ALA A 246 -18.21 -1.84 10.43
CA ALA A 246 -19.17 -0.77 10.17
C ALA A 246 -19.48 0.05 11.43
N ASP A 247 -19.49 -0.58 12.62
CA ASP A 247 -19.81 0.06 13.88
C ASP A 247 -18.66 0.96 14.36
N ARG A 248 -17.42 0.52 14.17
CA ARG A 248 -16.22 1.30 14.51
C ARG A 248 -15.79 2.26 13.40
N SER A 249 -16.32 2.09 12.19
CA SER A 249 -15.92 2.84 11.00
C SER A 249 -14.41 2.75 10.73
N LEU A 250 -13.85 1.54 10.85
CA LEU A 250 -12.42 1.25 10.73
C LEU A 250 -12.16 -0.06 9.99
N VAL A 251 -10.97 -0.15 9.39
CA VAL A 251 -10.43 -1.42 8.90
C VAL A 251 -9.93 -2.24 10.10
N LEU A 252 -10.40 -3.46 10.26
CA LEU A 252 -9.91 -4.39 11.28
C LEU A 252 -8.65 -5.11 10.84
N GLU A 253 -8.59 -5.47 9.57
CA GLU A 253 -7.52 -6.29 9.02
C GLU A 253 -7.36 -6.00 7.52
N THR A 254 -6.11 -5.89 7.08
CA THR A 254 -5.73 -5.87 5.67
C THR A 254 -4.75 -7.01 5.45
N MET A 255 -4.99 -7.82 4.43
CA MET A 255 -4.02 -8.82 3.97
C MET A 255 -3.91 -8.72 2.47
N THR A 256 -2.71 -8.44 1.97
CA THR A 256 -2.43 -8.34 0.54
C THR A 256 -1.16 -9.08 0.17
N VAL A 257 -1.14 -9.57 -1.06
CA VAL A 257 0.04 -10.12 -1.72
C VAL A 257 0.26 -9.31 -2.99
N THR A 258 1.48 -8.79 -3.14
CA THR A 258 1.91 -8.01 -4.29
C THR A 258 3.00 -8.78 -5.02
N ASP A 259 2.75 -9.11 -6.29
CA ASP A 259 3.79 -9.54 -7.21
C ASP A 259 4.39 -8.30 -7.89
N ILE A 260 5.70 -8.26 -7.98
CA ILE A 260 6.49 -7.16 -8.55
C ILE A 260 7.34 -7.75 -9.67
N ASP A 261 7.29 -7.12 -10.84
CA ASP A 261 8.13 -7.46 -11.99
C ASP A 261 8.68 -6.17 -12.60
N GLY A 262 9.94 -6.18 -12.99
CA GLY A 262 10.53 -5.00 -13.59
C GLY A 262 12.00 -5.15 -13.90
N SER A 263 12.61 -4.01 -14.18
CA SER A 263 14.06 -3.94 -14.36
C SER A 263 14.60 -2.63 -13.85
N THR A 264 15.85 -2.65 -13.42
CA THR A 264 16.63 -1.46 -13.11
C THR A 264 17.88 -1.44 -13.97
N PHE A 265 18.29 -0.26 -14.40
CA PHE A 265 19.58 -0.03 -15.03
C PHE A 265 20.49 0.64 -14.01
N ILE A 266 21.55 -0.06 -13.63
CA ILE A 266 22.56 0.46 -12.72
C ILE A 266 23.83 0.74 -13.52
N PRO A 267 24.35 1.98 -13.50
CA PRO A 267 25.63 2.30 -14.12
C PRO A 267 26.73 1.33 -13.69
N GLY A 268 27.51 0.85 -14.66
CA GLY A 268 28.57 -0.15 -14.43
C GLY A 268 28.10 -1.60 -14.28
N LEU A 269 26.86 -1.88 -13.85
CA LEU A 269 26.30 -3.24 -13.76
C LEU A 269 25.39 -3.60 -14.93
N GLY A 270 24.83 -2.59 -15.62
CA GLY A 270 23.91 -2.79 -16.73
C GLY A 270 22.46 -2.99 -16.28
N ALA A 271 21.66 -3.62 -17.14
CA ALA A 271 20.26 -3.92 -16.85
C ALA A 271 20.16 -5.17 -15.96
N VAL A 272 19.44 -5.03 -14.85
CA VAL A 272 19.15 -6.08 -13.87
C VAL A 272 17.65 -6.29 -13.87
N ALA A 273 17.21 -7.53 -14.10
CA ALA A 273 15.80 -7.86 -13.95
C ALA A 273 15.46 -8.03 -12.47
N ILE A 274 14.30 -7.53 -12.06
CA ILE A 274 13.81 -7.60 -10.68
C ILE A 274 12.47 -8.33 -10.71
N THR A 275 12.37 -9.37 -9.89
CA THR A 275 11.08 -9.93 -9.49
C THR A 275 10.97 -9.89 -7.98
N ALA A 276 9.79 -9.67 -7.43
CA ALA A 276 9.59 -9.81 -6.00
C ALA A 276 8.16 -10.25 -5.67
N VAL A 277 8.01 -10.87 -4.52
CA VAL A 277 6.70 -11.12 -3.90
C VAL A 277 6.73 -10.47 -2.53
N GLN A 278 5.78 -9.58 -2.30
CA GLN A 278 5.55 -8.94 -1.01
C GLN A 278 4.24 -9.46 -0.42
N THR A 279 4.25 -9.80 0.86
CA THR A 279 3.06 -10.08 1.65
C THR A 279 2.96 -9.01 2.72
N HIS A 280 1.82 -8.31 2.76
CA HIS A 280 1.53 -7.26 3.73
C HIS A 280 0.34 -7.68 4.57
N HIS A 281 0.51 -7.67 5.89
CA HIS A 281 -0.53 -7.97 6.85
C HIS A 281 -0.63 -6.86 7.89
N MET A 282 -1.81 -6.29 8.04
CA MET A 282 -2.11 -5.29 9.05
C MET A 282 -3.31 -5.74 9.85
N ARG A 283 -3.26 -5.57 11.17
CA ARG A 283 -4.36 -5.95 12.05
C ARG A 283 -4.52 -4.99 13.21
N LEU A 284 -5.76 -4.60 13.48
CA LEU A 284 -6.18 -3.86 14.66
C LEU A 284 -6.06 -4.75 15.91
N ILE A 285 -5.41 -4.24 16.96
CA ILE A 285 -5.14 -4.98 18.19
C ILE A 285 -5.87 -4.44 19.43
N ASN A 286 -6.56 -3.29 19.34
CA ASN A 286 -7.40 -2.74 20.42
C ASN A 286 -8.52 -1.82 19.91
#